data_AF-A0A2G4IIC9-F1
#
_entry.id   AF-A0A2G4IIC9-F1
#
_cell.length_a   1.000
_cell.length_b   1.000
_cell.length_c   1.000
_cell.angle_alpha   90.00
_cell.angle_beta   90.00
_cell.angle_gamma   90.00
#
_symmetry.space_group_name_H-M   'P 1'
#
loop_
_entity.id
_entity.type
_entity.pdbx_description
1 polymer ?
#
loop_
_entity_poly.entity_id
_entity_poly.type
_entity_poly.pdbx_seq_one_letter_code
_entity_poly.pdbx_strand_id
1 'polypeptide(L)'
;MPRSASTGVYTAPSNSFNPALTNTIISATAWNATQADTVTALAHAASTTRALYPTTAQVQDGGLIYGGTAGGTANALTLTLSPAITVYSTGIMIQFITGASPNTGAATMNVNGVGVQNLRHRNGLTELAAHNIAAGASYTIIYDGTLFRLLNPDLIVGAGAQIYTALNFGGF
;
A
#
# COMPACT_ATOMS: atom_id res chain seq x y z
N MET A 1 35.70 37.44 5.06
CA MET A 1 34.77 38.16 5.95
C MET A 1 35.51 39.36 6.52
N PRO A 2 34.98 40.59 6.43
CA PRO A 2 35.62 41.71 7.13
C PRO A 2 35.52 41.43 8.63
N ARG A 3 36.68 41.41 9.30
CA ARG A 3 36.77 41.17 10.75
C ARG A 3 36.52 42.51 11.42
N SER A 4 35.39 42.65 12.11
CA SER A 4 35.02 43.87 12.84
C SER A 4 35.98 44.08 14.00
N ALA A 5 36.67 45.22 13.99
CA ALA A 5 37.44 45.71 15.13
C ALA A 5 36.48 46.33 16.14
N SER A 6 36.49 45.79 17.37
CA SER A 6 35.93 46.35 18.62
C SER A 6 34.45 46.81 18.63
N THR A 7 33.68 46.25 19.55
CA THR A 7 32.24 46.47 19.84
C THR A 7 31.29 45.78 18.86
N GLY A 8 31.06 44.48 19.12
CA GLY A 8 30.25 43.56 18.32
C GLY A 8 28.75 43.87 18.35
N VAL A 9 28.34 44.99 17.79
CA VAL A 9 26.96 45.21 17.39
C VAL A 9 26.83 44.75 15.95
N TYR A 10 26.29 43.54 15.77
CA TYR A 10 25.86 43.08 14.45
C TYR A 10 24.57 43.81 14.09
N THR A 11 24.64 44.72 13.13
CA THR A 11 23.44 45.33 12.53
C THR A 11 22.99 44.45 11.36
N ALA A 12 21.87 43.76 11.54
CA ALA A 12 21.30 42.93 10.47
C ALA A 12 20.87 43.81 9.26
N PRO A 13 21.04 43.33 8.02
CA PRO A 13 20.51 44.02 6.84
C PRO A 13 19.00 44.23 6.96
N SER A 14 18.48 45.35 6.44
CA SER A 14 17.07 45.75 6.55
C SER A 14 16.05 44.78 5.94
N ASN A 15 16.52 43.75 5.23
CA ASN A 15 15.71 42.79 4.50
C ASN A 15 16.10 41.32 4.71
N SER A 16 16.88 40.96 5.74
CA SER A 16 17.26 39.58 5.99
C SER A 16 16.96 39.15 7.42
N PHE A 17 16.16 38.10 7.55
CA PHE A 17 15.89 37.30 8.75
C PHE A 17 16.84 37.59 9.92
N ASN A 18 16.38 38.42 10.86
CA ASN A 18 17.17 38.71 12.05
C ASN A 18 17.21 37.42 12.90
N PRO A 19 18.39 36.85 13.21
CA PRO A 19 18.47 35.62 14.00
C PRO A 19 17.79 35.83 15.36
N ALA A 20 17.03 34.84 15.83
CA ALA A 20 16.42 34.90 17.14
C ALA A 20 17.52 34.92 18.22
N LEU A 21 17.64 36.06 18.92
CA LEU A 21 18.46 36.23 20.11
C LEU A 21 17.66 35.90 21.38
N THR A 22 18.33 35.78 22.52
CA THR A 22 17.68 35.69 23.83
C THR A 22 16.68 36.84 24.00
N ASN A 23 15.46 36.54 24.47
CA ASN A 23 14.33 37.49 24.58
C ASN A 23 13.72 37.98 23.24
N THR A 24 13.96 37.32 22.11
CA THR A 24 13.24 37.64 20.86
C THR A 24 11.75 37.33 21.02
N ILE A 25 10.90 38.34 20.82
CA ILE A 25 9.44 38.19 20.80
C ILE A 25 9.00 37.88 19.37
N ILE A 26 8.39 36.73 19.14
CA ILE A 26 7.71 36.42 17.88
C ILE A 26 6.38 37.16 17.89
N SER A 27 6.11 37.98 16.86
CA SER A 27 4.81 38.67 16.75
C SER A 27 3.68 37.66 16.57
N ALA A 28 2.48 37.99 17.04
CA ALA A 28 1.31 37.13 16.83
C ALA A 28 1.06 36.85 15.33
N THR A 29 1.36 37.82 14.46
CA THR A 29 1.29 37.66 13.00
C THR A 29 2.28 36.61 12.49
N ALA A 30 3.54 36.67 12.92
CA ALA A 30 4.56 35.70 12.50
C ALA A 30 4.24 34.30 13.04
N TRP A 31 3.78 34.20 14.28
CA TRP A 31 3.30 32.95 14.87
C TRP A 31 2.15 32.35 14.06
N ASN A 32 1.12 33.14 13.76
CA ASN A 32 -0.02 32.67 12.98
C ASN A 32 0.38 32.22 11.57
N ALA A 33 1.33 32.90 10.94
CA ALA A 33 1.86 32.52 9.63
C ALA A 33 2.60 31.16 9.68
N THR A 34 3.46 30.95 10.68
CA THR A 34 4.14 29.65 10.88
C THR A 34 3.14 28.53 11.20
N GLN A 35 2.11 28.81 12.00
CA GLN A 35 1.05 27.83 12.27
C GLN A 35 0.25 27.49 10.99
N ALA A 36 -0.04 28.47 10.14
CA ALA A 36 -0.71 28.23 8.86
C ALA A 36 0.18 27.43 7.88
N ASP A 37 1.48 27.73 7.85
CA ASP A 37 2.46 27.01 7.01
C ASP A 37 2.63 25.56 7.47
N THR A 38 2.74 25.31 8.78
CA THR A 38 2.82 23.96 9.33
C THR A 38 1.54 23.15 9.10
N VAL A 39 0.36 23.76 9.22
CA VAL A 39 -0.92 23.10 8.88
C VAL A 39 -0.98 22.75 7.39
N THR A 40 -0.54 23.67 6.52
CA THR A 40 -0.49 23.45 5.07
C THR A 40 0.50 22.33 4.71
N ALA A 41 1.69 22.32 5.31
CA ALA A 41 2.67 21.26 5.11
C ALA A 41 2.14 19.90 5.58
N LEU A 42 1.46 19.85 6.72
CA LEU A 42 0.89 18.62 7.26
C LEU A 42 -0.30 18.11 6.43
N ALA A 43 -1.10 19.00 5.85
CA ALA A 43 -2.24 18.63 5.01
C ALA A 43 -1.85 17.97 3.68
N HIS A 44 -0.63 18.24 3.18
CA HIS A 44 -0.13 17.69 1.92
C HIS A 44 0.86 16.53 2.10
N ALA A 45 1.16 16.13 3.34
CA ALA A 45 2.07 15.02 3.60
C ALA A 45 1.40 13.68 3.25
N ALA A 46 2.08 12.87 2.45
CA ALA A 46 1.63 11.51 2.15
C ALA A 46 1.62 10.64 3.43
N SER A 47 0.58 9.82 3.59
CA SER A 47 0.48 8.83 4.65
C SER A 47 1.60 7.79 4.53
N THR A 48 2.54 7.82 5.47
CA THR A 48 3.63 6.84 5.60
C THR A 48 3.37 5.82 6.70
N THR A 49 2.32 6.03 7.50
CA THR A 49 1.90 5.14 8.60
C THR A 49 0.38 5.02 8.63
N ARG A 50 -0.13 3.95 9.24
CA ARG A 50 -1.59 3.75 9.37
C ARG A 50 -2.31 4.76 10.27
N ALA A 51 -1.57 5.61 10.99
CA ALA A 51 -2.12 6.64 11.87
C ALA A 51 -2.38 7.98 11.17
N LEU A 52 -1.95 8.12 9.91
CA LEU A 52 -2.07 9.37 9.14
C LEU A 52 -3.22 9.30 8.12
N TYR A 53 -3.75 10.47 7.77
CA TYR A 53 -4.75 10.62 6.72
C TYR A 53 -4.14 10.42 5.33
N PRO A 54 -4.81 9.73 4.41
CA PRO A 54 -4.33 9.57 3.05
C PRO A 54 -4.55 10.85 2.24
N THR A 55 -3.61 11.18 1.35
CA THR A 55 -3.84 12.22 0.35
C THR A 55 -4.69 11.70 -0.79
N THR A 56 -5.31 12.59 -1.56
CA THR A 56 -6.10 12.21 -2.75
C THR A 56 -5.28 11.37 -3.74
N ALA A 57 -4.00 11.70 -3.95
CA ALA A 57 -3.10 10.95 -4.81
C ALA A 57 -2.93 9.50 -4.33
N GLN A 58 -2.74 9.28 -3.03
CA GLN A 58 -2.59 7.92 -2.48
C GLN A 58 -3.84 7.06 -2.66
N VAL A 59 -5.02 7.68 -2.62
CA VAL A 59 -6.29 6.99 -2.88
C VAL A 59 -6.44 6.69 -4.37
N GLN A 60 -6.16 7.65 -5.25
CA GLN A 60 -6.28 7.49 -6.71
C GLN A 60 -5.27 6.50 -7.29
N ASP A 61 -4.04 6.52 -6.80
CA ASP A 61 -2.96 5.62 -7.22
C ASP A 61 -3.11 4.22 -6.60
N GLY A 62 -4.02 4.04 -5.62
CA GLY A 62 -4.23 2.77 -4.92
C GLY A 62 -3.03 2.31 -4.09
N GLY A 63 -2.04 3.17 -3.85
CA GLY A 63 -0.76 2.81 -3.23
C GLY A 63 -0.88 2.22 -1.81
N LEU A 64 -2.00 2.45 -1.12
CA LEU A 64 -2.28 1.94 0.22
C LEU A 64 -2.85 0.51 0.23
N ILE A 65 -3.36 0.03 -0.91
CA ILE A 65 -4.02 -1.27 -1.04
C ILE A 65 -3.36 -2.19 -2.07
N TYR A 66 -2.39 -1.69 -2.84
CA TYR A 66 -1.64 -2.45 -3.82
C TYR A 66 -0.33 -2.96 -3.25
N GLY A 67 -0.17 -4.29 -3.20
CA GLY A 67 1.00 -4.98 -2.66
C GLY A 67 2.14 -5.21 -3.66
N GLY A 68 2.01 -4.71 -4.89
CA GLY A 68 3.00 -4.94 -5.95
C GLY A 68 2.97 -6.36 -6.51
N THR A 69 4.12 -6.82 -6.99
CA THR A 69 4.32 -8.21 -7.42
C THR A 69 4.61 -9.10 -6.23
N ALA A 70 3.86 -10.19 -6.09
CA ALA A 70 4.02 -11.17 -5.03
C ALA A 70 5.40 -11.84 -5.09
N GLY A 71 6.03 -11.95 -3.92
CA GLY A 71 7.22 -12.76 -3.71
C GLY A 71 6.88 -14.19 -3.27
N GLY A 72 7.89 -14.90 -2.76
CA GLY A 72 7.74 -16.26 -2.26
C GLY A 72 7.71 -17.30 -3.37
N THR A 73 6.86 -18.32 -3.22
CA THR A 73 6.66 -19.39 -4.22
C THR A 73 5.25 -19.32 -4.81
N ALA A 74 4.99 -20.09 -5.86
CA ALA A 74 3.68 -20.14 -6.49
C ALA A 74 2.52 -20.58 -5.55
N ASN A 75 2.83 -21.32 -4.47
CA ASN A 75 1.85 -21.79 -3.47
C ASN A 75 2.00 -21.12 -2.10
N ALA A 76 3.02 -20.28 -1.91
CA ALA A 76 3.25 -19.55 -0.67
C ALA A 76 3.66 -18.12 -1.03
N LEU A 77 2.63 -17.30 -1.28
CA LEU A 77 2.78 -15.94 -1.76
C LEU A 77 3.09 -15.01 -0.60
N THR A 78 3.94 -14.01 -0.86
CA THR A 78 4.21 -12.93 0.09
C THR A 78 3.96 -11.57 -0.53
N LEU A 79 3.45 -10.63 0.26
CA LEU A 79 3.21 -9.25 -0.16
C LEU A 79 3.73 -8.28 0.89
N THR A 80 4.08 -7.08 0.46
CA THR A 80 4.49 -5.98 1.35
C THR A 80 3.65 -4.77 1.02
N LEU A 81 2.70 -4.44 1.90
CA LEU A 81 1.98 -3.17 1.80
C LEU A 81 2.80 -2.03 2.41
N SER A 82 2.60 -0.84 1.88
CA SER A 82 3.06 0.42 2.47
C SER A 82 1.87 1.38 2.57
N PRO A 83 1.51 1.85 3.78
CA PRO A 83 2.08 1.51 5.07
C PRO A 83 1.90 0.03 5.46
N ALA A 84 2.87 -0.52 6.20
CA ALA A 84 2.81 -1.91 6.64
C ALA A 84 1.65 -2.13 7.62
N ILE A 85 0.89 -3.21 7.39
CA ILE A 85 -0.09 -3.70 8.35
C ILE A 85 0.59 -4.54 9.42
N THR A 86 0.03 -4.53 10.64
CA THR A 86 0.50 -5.33 11.79
C THR A 86 -0.48 -6.42 12.19
N VAL A 87 -1.72 -6.35 11.69
CA VAL A 87 -2.79 -7.32 11.94
C VAL A 87 -3.64 -7.42 10.68
N TYR A 88 -4.23 -8.59 10.44
CA TYR A 88 -5.28 -8.73 9.45
C TYR A 88 -6.63 -8.31 10.03
N SER A 89 -7.11 -7.13 9.66
CA SER A 89 -8.48 -6.71 9.96
C SER A 89 -9.45 -7.35 8.96
N THR A 90 -10.55 -7.92 9.45
CA THR A 90 -11.62 -8.44 8.59
C THR A 90 -12.09 -7.36 7.62
N GLY A 91 -12.21 -7.73 6.35
CA GLY A 91 -12.62 -6.83 5.27
C GLY A 91 -11.47 -6.10 4.56
N ILE A 92 -10.21 -6.24 5.01
CA ILE A 92 -9.07 -5.69 4.25
C ILE A 92 -9.04 -6.33 2.86
N MET A 93 -9.07 -5.47 1.84
CA MET A 93 -8.89 -5.83 0.44
C MET A 93 -7.49 -5.44 -0.02
N ILE A 94 -6.84 -6.34 -0.75
CA ILE A 94 -5.48 -6.16 -1.24
C ILE A 94 -5.44 -6.55 -2.70
N GLN A 95 -4.82 -5.69 -3.52
CA GLN A 95 -4.56 -5.94 -4.93
C GLN A 95 -3.09 -6.29 -5.12
N PHE A 96 -2.78 -7.22 -6.02
CA PHE A 96 -1.40 -7.60 -6.33
C PHE A 96 -1.28 -8.25 -7.70
N ILE A 97 -0.05 -8.33 -8.20
CA ILE A 97 0.32 -9.13 -9.37
C ILE A 97 1.02 -10.40 -8.88
N THR A 98 0.73 -11.55 -9.47
CA THR A 98 1.39 -12.81 -9.12
C THR A 98 2.80 -12.92 -9.72
N GLY A 99 3.62 -13.79 -9.13
CA GLY A 99 4.96 -14.08 -9.64
C GLY A 99 4.96 -14.83 -10.98
N ALA A 100 6.15 -15.30 -11.39
CA ALA A 100 6.37 -15.88 -12.71
C ALA A 100 5.80 -17.29 -12.93
N SER A 101 5.32 -17.96 -11.88
CA SER A 101 4.85 -19.35 -11.94
C SER A 101 3.41 -19.47 -11.47
N PRO A 102 2.56 -20.25 -12.17
CA PRO A 102 1.22 -20.54 -11.69
C PRO A 102 1.27 -21.45 -10.45
N ASN A 103 0.24 -21.37 -9.60
CA ASN A 103 0.14 -22.27 -8.45
C ASN A 103 -0.04 -23.73 -8.92
N THR A 104 0.48 -24.68 -8.13
CA THR A 104 0.38 -26.12 -8.42
C THR A 104 -0.58 -26.85 -7.49
N GLY A 105 -1.19 -26.14 -6.53
CA GLY A 105 -2.17 -26.67 -5.59
C GLY A 105 -2.65 -25.58 -4.64
N ALA A 106 -3.01 -25.98 -3.41
CA ALA A 106 -3.43 -25.05 -2.37
C ALA A 106 -2.37 -23.96 -2.16
N ALA A 107 -2.83 -22.72 -1.99
CA ALA A 107 -1.97 -21.57 -1.83
C ALA A 107 -2.17 -20.88 -0.47
N THR A 108 -1.12 -20.19 -0.02
CA THR A 108 -1.15 -19.34 1.18
C THR A 108 -0.66 -17.95 0.86
N MET A 109 -1.00 -17.00 1.72
CA MET A 109 -0.60 -15.59 1.63
C MET A 109 -0.05 -15.12 2.98
N ASN A 110 1.08 -14.41 2.95
CA ASN A 110 1.62 -13.68 4.10
C ASN A 110 1.93 -12.23 3.71
N VAL A 111 1.19 -11.29 4.26
CA VAL A 111 1.35 -9.86 3.98
C VAL A 111 2.09 -9.20 5.14
N ASN A 112 3.16 -8.46 4.84
CA ASN A 112 4.02 -7.77 5.79
C ASN A 112 4.58 -8.64 6.94
N GLY A 113 4.59 -9.96 6.79
CA GLY A 113 5.04 -10.87 7.84
C GLY A 113 4.06 -10.99 9.04
N VAL A 114 2.81 -10.54 8.91
CA VAL A 114 1.80 -10.61 9.98
C VAL A 114 1.47 -12.05 10.36
N GLY A 115 1.51 -12.97 9.39
CA GLY A 115 1.21 -14.38 9.60
C GLY A 115 0.76 -15.05 8.30
N VAL A 116 1.04 -16.34 8.16
CA VAL A 116 0.62 -17.12 6.98
C VAL A 116 -0.85 -17.48 7.11
N GLN A 117 -1.64 -17.15 6.09
CA GLN A 117 -3.05 -17.51 6.01
C GLN A 117 -3.36 -18.27 4.73
N ASN A 118 -4.35 -19.17 4.79
CA ASN A 118 -4.82 -19.88 3.60
C ASN A 118 -5.41 -18.90 2.59
N LEU A 119 -5.18 -19.16 1.31
CA LEU A 119 -5.79 -18.46 0.20
C LEU A 119 -6.75 -19.41 -0.51
N ARG A 120 -8.04 -19.08 -0.51
CA ARG A 120 -9.12 -19.91 -1.04
C ARG A 120 -9.93 -19.16 -2.10
N HIS A 121 -10.80 -19.91 -2.79
CA HIS A 121 -11.83 -19.32 -3.65
C HIS A 121 -12.74 -18.37 -2.88
N ARG A 122 -13.51 -17.54 -3.59
CA ARG A 122 -14.31 -16.46 -2.99
C ARG A 122 -15.36 -16.96 -1.98
N ASN A 123 -15.74 -18.23 -2.08
CA ASN A 123 -16.68 -18.88 -1.16
C ASN A 123 -16.06 -19.13 0.24
N GLY A 124 -14.73 -19.04 0.39
CA GLY A 124 -14.01 -19.29 1.64
C GLY A 124 -13.91 -20.77 2.06
N LEU A 125 -14.51 -21.68 1.29
CA LEU A 125 -14.60 -23.10 1.61
C LEU A 125 -13.70 -23.94 0.70
N THR A 126 -13.71 -23.65 -0.60
CA THR A 126 -12.99 -24.43 -1.60
C THR A 126 -11.53 -24.00 -1.68
N GLU A 127 -10.63 -24.96 -1.58
CA GLU A 127 -9.19 -24.74 -1.78
C GLU A 127 -8.87 -24.49 -3.24
N LEU A 128 -7.84 -23.68 -3.49
CA LEU A 128 -7.35 -23.47 -4.84
C LEU A 128 -6.70 -24.74 -5.36
N ALA A 129 -7.06 -25.13 -6.58
CA ALA A 129 -6.40 -26.16 -7.36
C ALA A 129 -5.28 -25.56 -8.21
N ALA A 130 -4.47 -26.42 -8.83
CA ALA A 130 -3.43 -26.01 -9.76
C ALA A 130 -3.98 -25.07 -10.85
N HIS A 131 -3.20 -24.04 -11.20
CA HIS A 131 -3.51 -23.03 -12.22
C HIS A 131 -4.69 -22.09 -11.92
N ASN A 132 -5.27 -22.09 -10.72
CA ASN A 132 -6.26 -21.08 -10.35
C ASN A 132 -5.63 -19.69 -10.12
N ILE A 133 -4.35 -19.66 -9.77
CA ILE A 133 -3.51 -18.47 -9.77
C ILE A 133 -2.58 -18.57 -10.97
N ALA A 134 -2.85 -17.79 -12.01
CA ALA A 134 -2.01 -17.67 -13.19
C ALA A 134 -0.75 -16.85 -12.88
N ALA A 135 0.32 -17.08 -13.62
CA ALA A 135 1.54 -16.28 -13.53
C ALA A 135 1.34 -14.85 -14.08
N GLY A 136 1.92 -13.85 -13.42
CA GLY A 136 1.93 -12.46 -13.88
C GLY A 136 0.56 -11.78 -14.02
N ALA A 137 -0.48 -12.32 -13.37
CA ALA A 137 -1.85 -11.82 -13.48
C ALA A 137 -2.25 -11.00 -12.24
N SER A 138 -3.25 -10.12 -12.41
CA SER A 138 -3.77 -9.25 -11.37
C SER A 138 -4.90 -9.89 -10.56
N TYR A 139 -4.77 -9.84 -9.24
CA TYR A 139 -5.68 -10.45 -8.29
C TYR A 139 -6.04 -9.47 -7.18
N THR A 140 -7.29 -9.54 -6.74
CA THR A 140 -7.79 -8.90 -5.51
C THR A 140 -8.16 -10.00 -4.52
N ILE A 141 -7.72 -9.85 -3.28
CA ILE A 141 -8.09 -10.72 -2.17
C ILE A 141 -8.78 -9.93 -1.06
N ILE A 142 -9.63 -10.60 -0.29
CA ILE A 142 -10.22 -10.05 0.94
C ILE A 142 -9.96 -10.98 2.12
N TYR A 143 -9.57 -10.44 3.27
CA TYR A 143 -9.50 -11.21 4.51
C TYR A 143 -10.88 -11.31 5.17
N ASP A 144 -11.37 -12.52 5.45
CA ASP A 144 -12.71 -12.73 6.00
C ASP A 144 -12.75 -12.86 7.54
N GLY A 145 -11.60 -12.69 8.20
CA GLY A 145 -11.44 -12.88 9.64
C GLY A 145 -10.71 -14.18 9.99
N THR A 146 -10.64 -15.14 9.07
CA THR A 146 -9.94 -16.43 9.25
C THR A 146 -8.91 -16.68 8.16
N LEU A 147 -9.24 -16.36 6.90
CA LEU A 147 -8.40 -16.65 5.73
C LEU A 147 -8.59 -15.58 4.64
N PHE A 148 -7.78 -15.66 3.58
CA PHE A 148 -7.93 -14.81 2.40
C PHE A 148 -8.79 -15.49 1.32
N ARG A 149 -9.67 -14.69 0.71
CA ARG A 149 -10.53 -15.10 -0.40
C ARG A 149 -10.12 -14.40 -1.68
N LEU A 150 -9.86 -15.17 -2.73
CA LEU A 150 -9.54 -14.71 -4.08
C LEU A 150 -10.81 -14.22 -4.79
N LEU A 151 -10.83 -12.96 -5.21
CA LEU A 151 -12.04 -12.34 -5.77
C LEU A 151 -12.11 -12.38 -7.29
N ASN A 152 -10.96 -12.42 -7.98
CA ASN A 152 -10.88 -12.39 -9.45
C ASN A 152 -9.60 -13.04 -9.99
N PRO A 153 -9.65 -13.70 -11.15
CA PRO A 153 -10.81 -14.48 -11.56
C PRO A 153 -11.08 -15.53 -10.49
N ASP A 154 -12.31 -15.59 -9.95
CA ASP A 154 -12.72 -16.72 -9.12
C ASP A 154 -13.35 -17.79 -10.00
N LEU A 155 -12.51 -18.45 -10.79
CA LEU A 155 -12.94 -19.61 -11.56
C LEU A 155 -12.93 -20.82 -10.63
N ILE A 156 -14.07 -21.09 -9.99
CA ILE A 156 -14.32 -22.38 -9.35
C ILE A 156 -14.53 -23.39 -10.49
N VAL A 157 -13.44 -23.79 -11.14
CA VAL A 157 -13.47 -24.91 -12.08
C VAL A 157 -13.54 -26.16 -11.19
N GLY A 158 -14.75 -26.54 -10.81
CA GLY A 158 -14.97 -27.87 -10.24
C GLY A 158 -14.37 -28.91 -11.20
N ALA A 159 -13.96 -30.07 -10.70
CA ALA A 159 -13.30 -31.17 -11.43
C ALA A 159 -14.08 -31.75 -12.65
N GLY A 160 -15.07 -31.04 -13.20
CA GLY A 160 -15.76 -31.33 -14.45
C GLY A 160 -16.22 -30.10 -15.25
N ALA A 161 -15.77 -28.87 -14.92
CA ALA A 161 -16.06 -27.69 -15.75
C ALA A 161 -15.19 -27.74 -17.02
N GLN A 162 -15.68 -28.43 -18.04
CA GLN A 162 -15.06 -28.57 -19.35
C GLN A 162 -14.76 -27.19 -19.93
N ILE A 163 -13.50 -26.96 -20.30
CA ILE A 163 -13.10 -25.89 -21.18
C ILE A 163 -13.84 -26.13 -22.51
N TYR A 164 -14.89 -25.37 -22.77
CA TYR A 164 -15.50 -25.29 -24.10
C TYR A 164 -14.57 -24.50 -25.04
N THR A 165 -13.38 -25.00 -25.30
CA THR A 165 -12.56 -24.56 -26.44
C THR A 165 -13.13 -25.23 -27.68
N ALA A 166 -14.00 -24.48 -28.36
CA ALA A 166 -14.64 -24.81 -29.63
C ALA A 166 -15.24 -26.22 -29.71
N LEU A 167 -16.55 -26.34 -29.46
CA LEU A 167 -17.34 -27.34 -30.16
C LEU A 167 -17.24 -27.03 -31.66
N ASN A 168 -16.23 -27.57 -32.33
CA ASN A 168 -16.32 -27.76 -33.77
C ASN A 168 -17.33 -28.89 -33.99
N PHE A 169 -18.62 -28.55 -33.94
CA PHE A 169 -19.61 -29.38 -34.62
C PHE A 169 -19.31 -29.21 -36.10
N GLY A 170 -18.43 -30.07 -36.62
CA GLY A 170 -18.20 -30.22 -38.04
C GLY A 170 -19.56 -30.43 -38.69
N GLY A 171 -20.04 -29.36 -39.33
CA GLY A 171 -21.33 -29.33 -39.99
C GLY A 171 -21.13 -29.67 -41.46
N PHE A 172 -21.68 -30.84 -41.80
CA PHE A 172 -22.20 -31.32 -43.09
C PHE A 172 -21.32 -31.24 -44.34
#